data_AF-A0A368NM72-F1
#
_entry.id   AF-A0A368NM72-F1
#
_cell.length_a   1.000
_cell.length_b   1.000
_cell.length_c   1.000
_cell.angle_alpha   90.00
_cell.angle_beta   90.00
_cell.angle_gamma   90.00
#
_symmetry.space_group_name_H-M   'P 1'
#
loop_
_entity.id
_entity.type
_entity.pdbx_description
1 polymer ?
#
loop_
_entity_poly.entity_id
_entity_poly.type
_entity_poly.pdbx_seq_one_letter_code
_entity_poly.pdbx_strand_id
1 'polypeptide(L)'
;MAGRLPVAPRPYRDELLSSWLVRVACRYGLTARELVGHFADDGNSVSSPPPIDDWAPAQHQTRAWAQACGIDPERLERLALRKRYPVRPPSWFTRRGPDGGHLVMPGPPPVCLDCFTADRVAGRNAYLRASWMLGECCICPDHGQLLCDRCISCHQLLSVTFRLRDGCARPVCSRCACLLDDGGGEGGPPRDRALIQAALATQRLVAASIDQNDPGRKQVEKALAILWAPLDHPAAARPVLALWFGKAGWRCPYEVRHAVGADTPLGRIPVRWRFVTLLALNDIFGVDPNVDDAIPEAASRLVRRATAMTSSSAPRSLRHEASNQAGRRSSEDYDRLARNILAHPDWIAAERLPARKRQRLRARLVDAALARNSSSEAGFLLNRDPAGKLSSHVEGRGARFEGENEP
;
A
#
# COMPACT_ATOMS: atom_id res chain seq x y z
N MET A 1 -4.03 8.74 37.68
CA MET A 1 -5.24 8.49 36.87
C MET A 1 -5.16 9.35 35.62
N ALA A 2 -4.83 8.77 34.46
CA ALA A 2 -4.85 9.51 33.21
C ALA A 2 -6.29 10.00 32.93
N GLY A 3 -6.46 11.32 32.80
CA GLY A 3 -7.75 11.93 32.54
C GLY A 3 -8.34 11.48 31.20
N ARG A 4 -9.68 11.53 31.08
CA ARG A 4 -10.38 11.23 29.83
C ARG A 4 -9.90 12.17 28.72
N LEU A 5 -9.68 11.62 27.54
CA LEU A 5 -9.36 12.40 26.34
C LEU A 5 -10.50 13.37 26.00
N PRO A 6 -10.21 14.66 25.73
CA PRO A 6 -11.22 15.64 25.37
C PRO A 6 -11.99 15.33 24.08
N VAL A 7 -11.33 14.68 23.11
CA VAL A 7 -11.85 14.42 21.77
C VAL A 7 -11.49 12.99 21.35
N ALA A 8 -12.47 12.10 21.43
CA ALA A 8 -12.33 10.73 20.95
C ALA A 8 -13.43 10.41 19.93
N PRO A 9 -13.13 10.28 18.63
CA PRO A 9 -14.12 9.83 17.65
C PRO A 9 -14.68 8.46 18.05
N ARG A 10 -16.00 8.28 17.92
CA ARG A 10 -16.64 6.98 18.15
C ARG A 10 -16.17 5.99 17.07
N PRO A 11 -15.94 4.71 17.42
CA PRO A 11 -15.62 3.69 16.43
C PRO A 11 -16.82 3.38 15.54
N TYR A 12 -16.59 3.13 14.25
CA TYR A 12 -17.64 2.60 13.39
C TYR A 12 -17.84 1.09 13.61
N ARG A 13 -19.03 0.59 13.27
CA ARG A 13 -19.39 -0.83 13.49
C ARG A 13 -18.47 -1.79 12.73
N ASP A 14 -17.98 -1.36 11.57
CA ASP A 14 -17.17 -2.18 10.69
C ASP A 14 -15.70 -1.80 10.59
N GLU A 15 -15.24 -0.94 11.50
CA GLU A 15 -13.88 -0.43 11.56
C GLU A 15 -12.90 -1.42 12.21
N LEU A 16 -11.63 -1.41 11.75
CA LEU A 16 -10.53 -2.08 12.45
C LEU A 16 -10.16 -1.36 13.75
N LEU A 17 -9.77 -2.12 14.77
CA LEU A 17 -9.35 -1.55 16.06
C LEU A 17 -8.16 -0.61 15.91
N SER A 18 -7.15 -1.01 15.13
CA SER A 18 -6.00 -0.18 14.79
C SER A 18 -6.41 1.09 14.04
N SER A 19 -7.36 1.00 13.10
CA SER A 19 -7.90 2.18 12.39
C SER A 19 -8.52 3.17 13.35
N TRP A 20 -9.37 2.69 14.26
CA TRP A 20 -10.01 3.55 15.25
C TRP A 20 -8.97 4.27 16.11
N LEU A 21 -7.98 3.54 16.64
CA LEU A 21 -6.90 4.15 17.44
C LEU A 21 -6.08 5.18 16.64
N VAL A 22 -5.75 4.91 15.37
CA VAL A 22 -5.02 5.89 14.54
C VAL A 22 -5.86 7.14 14.32
N ARG A 23 -7.19 7.04 14.16
CA ARG A 23 -8.07 8.22 14.06
C ARG A 23 -8.16 9.01 15.35
N VAL A 24 -8.20 8.34 16.50
CA VAL A 24 -8.14 9.03 17.80
C VAL A 24 -6.80 9.75 17.92
N ALA A 25 -5.68 9.05 17.68
CA ALA A 25 -4.33 9.61 17.78
C ALA A 25 -4.10 10.79 16.82
N CYS A 26 -4.67 10.70 15.61
CA CYS A 26 -4.63 11.76 14.60
C CYS A 26 -5.21 13.10 15.10
N ARG A 27 -6.15 13.10 16.06
CA ARG A 27 -6.71 14.32 16.67
C ARG A 27 -5.70 15.06 17.56
N TYR A 28 -4.68 14.35 18.02
CA TYR A 28 -3.67 14.83 18.94
C TYR A 28 -2.30 15.00 18.26
N GLY A 29 -2.21 14.77 16.96
CA GLY A 29 -0.92 14.78 16.25
C GLY A 29 0.00 13.62 16.64
N LEU A 30 -0.55 12.57 17.26
CA LEU A 30 0.19 11.39 17.71
C LEU A 30 0.00 10.21 16.75
N THR A 31 0.95 9.29 16.78
CA THR A 31 0.75 7.93 16.26
C THR A 31 -0.09 7.11 17.25
N ALA A 32 -0.73 6.06 16.75
CA ALA A 32 -1.53 5.18 17.62
C ALA A 32 -0.69 4.51 18.71
N ARG A 33 0.59 4.22 18.44
CA ARG A 33 1.52 3.65 19.43
C ARG A 33 1.85 4.65 20.53
N GLU A 34 2.16 5.89 20.18
CA GLU A 34 2.40 6.97 21.16
C GLU A 34 1.16 7.19 22.03
N LEU A 35 -0.04 7.25 21.42
CA LEU A 35 -1.29 7.39 22.16
C LEU A 35 -1.51 6.24 23.15
N VAL A 36 -1.27 4.99 22.73
CA VAL A 36 -1.36 3.83 23.61
C VAL A 36 -0.32 3.88 24.73
N GLY A 37 0.88 4.39 24.45
CA GLY A 37 1.90 4.67 25.47
C GLY A 37 1.36 5.58 26.58
N HIS A 38 0.67 6.67 26.21
CA HIS A 38 0.04 7.57 27.18
C HIS A 38 -1.08 6.92 28.01
N PHE A 39 -1.75 5.89 27.49
CA PHE A 39 -2.75 5.14 28.26
C PHE A 39 -2.13 4.15 29.26
N ALA A 40 -0.89 3.71 29.00
CA ALA A 40 -0.16 2.76 29.82
C ALA A 40 0.71 3.43 30.90
N ASP A 41 0.78 4.76 30.91
CA ASP A 41 1.77 5.48 31.70
C ASP A 41 1.38 5.58 33.19
N ASP A 42 1.94 4.65 33.96
CA ASP A 42 2.32 4.82 35.37
C ASP A 42 3.74 5.44 35.51
N GLY A 43 4.26 6.11 34.45
CA GLY A 43 5.48 6.90 34.49
C GLY A 43 6.79 6.13 34.30
N ASN A 44 6.75 4.87 33.84
CA ASN A 44 7.97 4.06 33.74
C ASN A 44 7.95 2.98 32.64
N SER A 45 7.90 3.37 31.35
CA SER A 45 8.26 2.42 30.30
C SER A 45 9.01 3.05 29.13
N VAL A 46 10.32 2.75 29.08
CA VAL A 46 11.28 3.09 28.01
C VAL A 46 11.14 2.16 26.79
N SER A 47 10.16 1.24 26.79
CA SER A 47 9.93 0.31 25.69
C SER A 47 8.96 0.89 24.67
N SER A 48 9.30 0.79 23.37
CA SER A 48 8.37 1.15 22.29
C SER A 48 7.07 0.34 22.45
N PRO A 49 5.89 0.97 22.60
CA PRO A 49 4.64 0.27 22.87
C PRO A 49 4.37 -0.80 21.79
N PRO A 50 3.90 -2.01 22.14
CA PRO A 50 3.72 -3.10 21.18
C PRO A 50 2.78 -2.70 20.03
N PRO A 51 2.87 -3.37 18.86
CA PRO A 51 1.91 -3.16 17.78
C PRO A 51 0.48 -3.46 18.28
N ILE A 52 -0.49 -2.71 17.78
CA ILE A 52 -1.91 -2.92 18.10
C ILE A 52 -2.34 -4.24 17.46
N ASP A 53 -2.87 -5.15 18.28
CA ASP A 53 -3.41 -6.41 17.79
C ASP A 53 -4.88 -6.25 17.37
N ASP A 54 -5.14 -6.29 16.06
CA ASP A 54 -6.49 -6.32 15.51
C ASP A 54 -7.18 -7.68 15.69
N TRP A 55 -6.42 -8.77 15.93
CA TRP A 55 -6.98 -10.11 16.05
C TRP A 55 -7.62 -10.36 17.41
N ALA A 56 -6.83 -10.32 18.47
CA ALA A 56 -7.22 -10.66 19.83
C ALA A 56 -6.52 -9.75 20.86
N PRO A 57 -6.81 -8.43 20.86
CA PRO A 57 -6.17 -7.48 21.76
C PRO A 57 -6.40 -7.89 23.23
N ALA A 58 -5.40 -7.61 24.08
CA ALA A 58 -5.51 -7.94 25.49
C ALA A 58 -6.66 -7.16 26.15
N GLN A 59 -7.46 -7.84 26.98
CA GLN A 59 -8.66 -7.24 27.55
C GLN A 59 -8.36 -6.04 28.46
N HIS A 60 -7.27 -6.08 29.22
CA HIS A 60 -6.88 -4.95 30.07
C HIS A 60 -6.51 -3.70 29.22
N GLN A 61 -5.88 -3.89 28.06
CA GLN A 61 -5.54 -2.80 27.15
C GLN A 61 -6.80 -2.14 26.58
N THR A 62 -7.71 -2.96 26.03
CA THR A 62 -8.96 -2.44 25.46
C THR A 62 -9.82 -1.73 26.51
N ARG A 63 -9.88 -2.23 27.76
CA ARG A 63 -10.55 -1.53 28.86
C ARG A 63 -9.90 -0.18 29.17
N ALA A 64 -8.58 -0.12 29.27
CA ALA A 64 -7.86 1.13 29.51
C ALA A 64 -8.12 2.16 28.40
N TRP A 65 -8.09 1.73 27.14
CA TRP A 65 -8.36 2.59 25.98
C TRP A 65 -9.82 3.06 25.97
N ALA A 66 -10.77 2.17 26.26
CA ALA A 66 -12.18 2.50 26.35
C ALA A 66 -12.45 3.54 27.44
N GLN A 67 -11.86 3.37 28.62
CA GLN A 67 -11.95 4.33 29.73
C GLN A 67 -11.36 5.68 29.34
N ALA A 68 -10.12 5.71 28.84
CA ALA A 68 -9.45 6.94 28.45
C ALA A 68 -10.18 7.67 27.32
N CYS A 69 -10.77 6.95 26.37
CA CYS A 69 -11.52 7.51 25.24
C CYS A 69 -13.01 7.73 25.53
N GLY A 70 -13.51 7.33 26.71
CA GLY A 70 -14.92 7.44 27.04
C GLY A 70 -15.85 6.59 26.18
N ILE A 71 -15.37 5.44 25.69
CA ILE A 71 -16.13 4.49 24.90
C ILE A 71 -16.61 3.35 25.79
N ASP A 72 -17.77 2.79 25.46
CA ASP A 72 -18.23 1.53 26.04
C ASP A 72 -17.21 0.40 25.74
N PRO A 73 -16.64 -0.29 26.75
CA PRO A 73 -15.68 -1.37 26.54
C PRO A 73 -16.18 -2.45 25.58
N GLU A 74 -17.46 -2.83 25.65
CA GLU A 74 -18.00 -3.87 24.76
C GLU A 74 -17.98 -3.42 23.30
N ARG A 75 -18.26 -2.14 23.03
CA ARG A 75 -18.16 -1.57 21.69
C ARG A 75 -16.76 -1.67 21.13
N LEU A 76 -15.73 -1.53 21.97
CA LEU A 76 -14.35 -1.64 21.55
C LEU A 76 -13.92 -3.11 21.35
N GLU A 77 -14.33 -4.00 22.26
CA GLU A 77 -14.10 -5.44 22.13
C GLU A 77 -14.71 -6.01 20.84
N ARG A 78 -15.87 -5.50 20.41
CA ARG A 78 -16.53 -5.89 19.14
C ARG A 78 -15.73 -5.55 17.87
N LEU A 79 -14.70 -4.69 17.95
CA LEU A 79 -13.84 -4.39 16.80
C LEU A 79 -12.77 -5.47 16.55
N ALA A 80 -12.46 -6.30 17.56
CA ALA A 80 -11.49 -7.36 17.41
C ALA A 80 -11.95 -8.39 16.37
N LEU A 81 -11.08 -8.75 15.43
CA LEU A 81 -11.41 -9.68 14.34
C LEU A 81 -11.88 -11.03 14.88
N ARG A 82 -11.28 -11.55 15.96
CA ARG A 82 -11.71 -12.80 16.60
C ARG A 82 -13.14 -12.73 17.14
N LYS A 83 -13.56 -11.58 17.68
CA LYS A 83 -14.93 -11.38 18.18
C LYS A 83 -15.92 -11.21 17.03
N ARG A 84 -15.49 -10.57 15.94
CA ARG A 84 -16.30 -10.32 14.76
C ARG A 84 -16.52 -11.54 13.88
N TYR A 85 -15.52 -12.41 13.80
CA TYR A 85 -15.49 -13.60 12.96
C TYR A 85 -15.10 -14.83 13.79
N PRO A 86 -15.94 -15.27 14.75
CA PRO A 86 -15.58 -16.26 15.75
C PRO A 86 -15.28 -17.66 15.17
N VAL A 87 -15.85 -17.99 14.01
CA VAL A 87 -15.68 -19.28 13.33
C VAL A 87 -14.46 -19.33 12.40
N ARG A 88 -13.89 -18.17 12.07
CA ARG A 88 -12.82 -18.07 11.07
C ARG A 88 -11.46 -18.31 11.70
N PRO A 89 -10.63 -19.23 11.17
CA PRO A 89 -9.26 -19.39 11.64
C PRO A 89 -8.41 -18.15 11.33
N PRO A 90 -7.35 -17.84 12.12
CA PRO A 90 -6.49 -16.69 11.84
C PRO A 90 -5.74 -16.76 10.50
N SER A 91 -5.70 -17.93 9.84
CA SER A 91 -5.09 -18.11 8.52
C SER A 91 -5.91 -17.50 7.38
N TRP A 92 -7.20 -17.28 7.61
CA TRP A 92 -8.14 -16.65 6.67
C TRP A 92 -8.14 -15.12 6.76
N PHE A 93 -7.15 -14.54 7.44
CA PHE A 93 -6.93 -13.11 7.52
C PHE A 93 -5.60 -12.74 6.88
N THR A 94 -5.50 -11.51 6.39
CA THR A 94 -4.30 -10.95 5.78
C THR A 94 -3.18 -10.92 6.81
N ARG A 95 -2.07 -11.58 6.49
CA ARG A 95 -0.86 -11.64 7.33
C ARG A 95 0.29 -10.90 6.68
N ARG A 96 1.21 -10.43 7.52
CA ARG A 96 2.50 -9.93 7.03
C ARG A 96 3.26 -11.12 6.42
N GLY A 97 3.94 -10.88 5.30
CA GLY A 97 4.74 -11.89 4.59
C GLY A 97 5.90 -12.47 5.43
N PRO A 98 6.73 -13.33 4.83
CA PRO A 98 7.76 -14.12 5.52
C PRO A 98 8.80 -13.32 6.33
N ASP A 99 8.94 -12.01 6.08
CA ASP A 99 9.86 -11.12 6.82
C ASP A 99 9.34 -10.71 8.22
N GLY A 100 8.07 -11.02 8.54
CA GLY A 100 7.55 -10.90 9.89
C GLY A 100 7.84 -12.19 10.64
N GLY A 101 8.67 -12.12 11.69
CA GLY A 101 8.99 -13.27 12.54
C GLY A 101 7.75 -13.99 13.10
N HIS A 102 7.97 -15.08 13.84
CA HIS A 102 7.00 -16.07 14.38
C HIS A 102 5.69 -15.55 15.01
N LEU A 103 5.52 -14.24 15.18
CA LEU A 103 4.29 -13.62 15.65
C LEU A 103 3.24 -13.58 14.52
N VAL A 104 2.07 -14.15 14.82
CA VAL A 104 0.86 -14.20 13.96
C VAL A 104 0.20 -12.82 13.92
N MET A 105 0.93 -11.79 13.53
CA MET A 105 0.37 -10.44 13.45
C MET A 105 -0.28 -10.21 12.07
N PRO A 106 -1.50 -9.66 12.03
CA PRO A 106 -2.13 -9.29 10.78
C PRO A 106 -1.28 -8.27 10.00
N GLY A 107 -1.23 -8.41 8.68
CA GLY A 107 -0.57 -7.45 7.78
C GLY A 107 -1.41 -6.18 7.61
N PRO A 108 -0.89 -5.11 6.99
CA PRO A 108 -1.73 -3.95 6.67
C PRO A 108 -2.87 -4.39 5.73
N PRO A 109 -4.12 -3.95 5.96
CA PRO A 109 -5.23 -4.29 5.09
C PRO A 109 -5.00 -3.70 3.69
N PRO A 110 -5.34 -4.42 2.61
CA PRO A 110 -5.61 -3.77 1.34
C PRO A 110 -6.82 -2.83 1.48
N VAL A 111 -6.95 -1.83 0.61
CA VAL A 111 -7.99 -0.79 0.77
C VAL A 111 -8.78 -0.55 -0.50
N CYS A 112 -10.03 -0.10 -0.36
CA CYS A 112 -10.79 0.44 -1.48
C CYS A 112 -10.69 1.98 -1.45
N LEU A 113 -10.16 2.57 -2.53
CA LEU A 113 -10.05 4.03 -2.66
C LEU A 113 -11.43 4.69 -2.83
N ASP A 114 -12.37 4.01 -3.47
CA ASP A 114 -13.75 4.50 -3.64
C ASP A 114 -14.50 4.52 -2.31
N CYS A 115 -14.26 3.55 -1.43
CA CYS A 115 -14.76 3.61 -0.05
C CYS A 115 -14.27 4.86 0.70
N PHE A 116 -13.01 5.24 0.51
CA PHE A 116 -12.49 6.47 1.11
C PHE A 116 -13.09 7.73 0.46
N THR A 117 -13.27 7.71 -0.85
CA THR A 117 -13.97 8.78 -1.59
C THR A 117 -15.40 8.93 -1.10
N ALA A 118 -16.13 7.83 -0.90
CA ALA A 118 -17.48 7.81 -0.34
C ALA A 118 -17.52 8.35 1.09
N ASP A 119 -16.51 8.04 1.93
CA ASP A 119 -16.39 8.65 3.26
C ASP A 119 -16.24 10.17 3.18
N ARG A 120 -15.41 10.64 2.26
CA ARG A 120 -15.18 12.07 2.04
C ARG A 120 -16.45 12.77 1.56
N VAL A 121 -17.14 12.22 0.56
CA VAL A 121 -18.40 12.75 0.02
C VAL A 121 -19.49 12.80 1.09
N ALA A 122 -19.55 11.78 1.96
CA ALA A 122 -20.48 11.75 3.08
C ALA A 122 -20.09 12.66 4.26
N GLY A 123 -19.04 13.49 4.13
CA GLY A 123 -18.57 14.39 5.18
C GLY A 123 -18.06 13.68 6.44
N ARG A 124 -17.73 12.38 6.35
CA ARG A 124 -17.31 11.57 7.51
C ARG A 124 -15.80 11.35 7.51
N ASN A 125 -15.31 10.95 8.68
CA ASN A 125 -13.92 10.53 8.85
C ASN A 125 -13.69 9.21 8.11
N ALA A 126 -12.62 9.12 7.32
CA ALA A 126 -12.19 7.87 6.68
C ALA A 126 -11.71 6.86 7.73
N TYR A 127 -11.83 5.57 7.39
CA TYR A 127 -11.44 4.46 8.27
C TYR A 127 -11.12 3.18 7.49
N LEU A 128 -10.37 2.26 8.09
CA LEU A 128 -10.10 0.95 7.50
C LEU A 128 -11.19 -0.03 7.93
N ARG A 129 -11.76 -0.75 6.96
CA ARG A 129 -12.85 -1.70 7.19
C ARG A 129 -12.27 -3.05 7.59
N ALA A 130 -12.87 -3.72 8.58
CA ALA A 130 -12.39 -5.03 9.02
C ALA A 130 -12.56 -6.12 7.96
N SER A 131 -13.56 -6.00 7.07
CA SER A 131 -13.76 -6.93 5.97
C SER A 131 -12.60 -6.95 4.96
N TRP A 132 -11.80 -5.88 4.91
CA TRP A 132 -10.61 -5.84 4.07
C TRP A 132 -9.48 -6.75 4.56
N MET A 133 -9.55 -7.19 5.83
CA MET A 133 -8.60 -8.15 6.37
C MET A 133 -8.86 -9.58 5.91
N LEU A 134 -10.05 -9.90 5.41
CA LEU A 134 -10.39 -11.26 5.02
C LEU A 134 -9.54 -11.70 3.82
N GLY A 135 -9.01 -12.93 3.87
CA GLY A 135 -8.05 -13.46 2.90
C GLY A 135 -8.65 -13.58 1.50
N GLU A 136 -9.91 -13.94 1.39
CA GLU A 136 -10.65 -13.99 0.11
C GLU A 136 -11.04 -12.60 -0.40
N CYS A 137 -11.09 -11.59 0.47
CA CYS A 137 -11.51 -10.24 0.11
C CYS A 137 -10.42 -9.55 -0.72
N CYS A 138 -10.58 -9.63 -2.04
CA CYS A 138 -9.73 -8.96 -3.01
C CYS A 138 -10.49 -7.91 -3.83
N ILE A 139 -11.82 -7.98 -3.84
CA ILE A 139 -12.73 -7.01 -4.47
C ILE A 139 -13.61 -6.40 -3.39
N CYS A 140 -13.74 -5.07 -3.42
CA CYS A 140 -14.66 -4.36 -2.56
C CYS A 140 -16.10 -4.77 -2.90
N PRO A 141 -16.88 -5.31 -1.95
CA PRO A 141 -18.27 -5.69 -2.21
C PRO A 141 -19.18 -4.49 -2.52
N ASP A 142 -18.82 -3.30 -2.03
CA ASP A 142 -19.63 -2.08 -2.19
C ASP A 142 -19.39 -1.39 -3.55
N HIS A 143 -18.13 -1.38 -4.01
CA HIS A 143 -17.72 -0.63 -5.22
C HIS A 143 -17.36 -1.53 -6.41
N GLY A 144 -17.23 -2.84 -6.21
CA GLY A 144 -16.82 -3.77 -7.26
C GLY A 144 -15.41 -3.53 -7.79
N GLN A 145 -14.55 -2.83 -7.05
CA GLN A 145 -13.17 -2.57 -7.44
C GLN A 145 -12.21 -3.47 -6.68
N LEU A 146 -11.12 -3.87 -7.34
CA LEU A 146 -10.05 -4.60 -6.67
C LEU A 146 -9.43 -3.72 -5.59
N LEU A 147 -9.24 -4.28 -4.41
CA LEU A 147 -8.55 -3.61 -3.32
C LEU A 147 -7.09 -3.30 -3.70
N CYS A 148 -6.57 -2.22 -3.13
CA CYS A 148 -5.22 -1.74 -3.34
C CYS A 148 -4.36 -2.13 -2.13
N ASP A 149 -3.37 -2.99 -2.35
CA ASP A 149 -2.31 -3.34 -1.40
C ASP A 149 -1.01 -2.55 -1.63
N ARG A 150 -0.94 -1.74 -2.69
CA ARG A 150 0.18 -0.86 -3.01
C ARG A 150 -0.31 0.56 -3.25
N CYS A 151 0.51 1.53 -2.89
CA CYS A 151 0.21 2.94 -3.15
C CYS A 151 0.24 3.22 -4.65
N ILE A 152 -0.76 3.93 -5.16
CA ILE A 152 -0.84 4.33 -6.58
C ILE A 152 0.28 5.32 -6.99
N SER A 153 0.82 6.08 -6.03
CA SER A 153 1.85 7.09 -6.27
C SER A 153 3.26 6.54 -6.12
N CYS A 154 3.58 5.86 -5.00
CA CYS A 154 4.94 5.38 -4.74
C CYS A 154 5.15 3.88 -5.02
N HIS A 155 4.08 3.14 -5.36
CA HIS A 155 4.08 1.70 -5.66
C HIS A 155 4.60 0.76 -4.56
N GLN A 156 4.94 1.31 -3.40
CA GLN A 156 5.31 0.56 -2.20
C GLN A 156 4.07 -0.10 -1.58
N LEU A 157 4.30 -1.14 -0.78
CA LEU A 157 3.25 -1.78 0.02
C LEU A 157 2.52 -0.71 0.84
N LEU A 158 1.20 -0.70 0.71
CA LEU A 158 0.38 0.34 1.28
C LEU A 158 0.32 0.18 2.79
N SER A 159 0.69 1.24 3.48
CA SER A 159 0.43 1.42 4.90
C SER A 159 -0.31 2.74 5.01
N VAL A 160 -1.54 2.68 5.52
CA VAL A 160 -2.41 3.85 5.64
C VAL A 160 -2.23 4.47 7.01
N THR A 161 -2.11 5.79 7.03
CA THR A 161 -2.27 6.61 8.24
C THR A 161 -3.31 7.69 7.97
N PHE A 162 -3.73 8.40 9.01
CA PHE A 162 -4.71 9.47 8.89
C PHE A 162 -4.07 10.82 9.19
N ARG A 163 -4.49 11.85 8.45
CA ARG A 163 -4.18 13.25 8.73
C ARG A 163 -5.47 14.04 8.89
N LEU A 164 -5.48 14.95 9.85
CA LEU A 164 -6.63 15.82 10.08
C LEU A 164 -6.65 16.91 8.99
N ARG A 165 -7.74 16.98 8.24
CA ARG A 165 -8.04 18.04 7.26
C ARG A 165 -9.52 18.35 7.30
N ASP A 166 -9.86 19.64 7.35
CA ASP A 166 -11.25 20.11 7.38
C ASP A 166 -12.08 19.42 8.48
N GLY A 167 -11.47 19.28 9.68
CA GLY A 167 -12.08 18.60 10.82
C GLY A 167 -12.23 17.08 10.67
N CYS A 168 -11.80 16.48 9.56
CA CYS A 168 -11.95 15.06 9.25
C CYS A 168 -10.60 14.33 9.14
N ALA A 169 -10.56 13.07 9.59
CA ALA A 169 -9.45 12.17 9.36
C ALA A 169 -9.45 11.72 7.89
N ARG A 170 -8.42 12.12 7.14
CA ARG A 170 -8.23 11.79 5.73
C ARG A 170 -7.12 10.74 5.55
N PRO A 171 -7.32 9.71 4.72
CA PRO A 171 -6.38 8.61 4.57
C PRO A 171 -5.21 9.03 3.67
N VAL A 172 -3.99 8.82 4.14
CA VAL A 172 -2.77 9.08 3.37
C VAL A 172 -1.85 7.87 3.40
N CYS A 173 -1.04 7.71 2.37
CA CYS A 173 0.08 6.77 2.40
C CYS A 173 1.09 7.20 3.47
N SER A 174 1.45 6.30 4.40
CA SER A 174 2.44 6.59 5.44
C SER A 174 3.84 6.86 4.90
N ARG A 175 4.16 6.40 3.68
CA ARG A 175 5.48 6.57 3.05
C ARG A 175 5.61 7.87 2.25
N CYS A 176 4.70 8.12 1.31
CA CYS A 176 4.79 9.29 0.41
C CYS A 176 3.80 10.41 0.74
N ALA A 177 2.94 10.23 1.75
CA ALA A 177 1.89 11.16 2.14
C ALA A 177 0.87 11.50 1.04
N CYS A 178 0.83 10.73 -0.05
CA CYS A 178 -0.20 10.83 -1.09
C CYS A 178 -1.57 10.56 -0.46
N LEU A 179 -2.54 11.40 -0.79
CA LEU A 179 -3.92 11.31 -0.35
C LEU A 179 -4.61 10.14 -1.07
N LEU A 180 -5.42 9.36 -0.34
CA LEU A 180 -6.01 8.11 -0.83
C LEU A 180 -7.53 8.20 -1.06
N ASP A 181 -8.14 9.38 -0.86
CA ASP A 181 -9.57 9.66 -1.09
C ASP A 181 -9.85 10.61 -2.26
N ASP A 182 -8.80 10.92 -3.01
CA ASP A 182 -8.90 11.37 -4.40
C ASP A 182 -8.81 10.09 -5.24
N GLY A 183 -9.96 9.43 -5.42
CA GLY A 183 -10.09 8.37 -6.42
C GLY A 183 -9.53 8.92 -7.72
N GLY A 184 -8.34 8.45 -8.10
CA GLY A 184 -7.60 8.97 -9.24
C GLY A 184 -8.54 9.09 -10.42
N GLY A 185 -8.88 10.33 -10.76
CA GLY A 185 -9.75 10.67 -11.87
C GLY A 185 -9.00 10.38 -13.15
N GLU A 186 -9.00 9.11 -13.55
CA GLU A 186 -8.80 8.62 -14.90
C GLU A 186 -8.89 7.10 -14.81
N GLY A 187 -9.94 6.57 -15.44
CA GLY A 187 -10.20 5.15 -15.53
C GLY A 187 -8.93 4.42 -15.91
N GLY A 188 -8.39 3.67 -14.95
CA GLY A 188 -7.51 2.56 -15.28
C GLY A 188 -8.19 1.73 -16.36
N PRO A 189 -7.43 1.12 -17.29
CA PRO A 189 -7.98 0.45 -18.46
C PRO A 189 -9.14 -0.44 -18.02
N PRO A 190 -10.31 -0.36 -18.69
CA PRO A 190 -11.53 -1.02 -18.24
C PRO A 190 -11.18 -2.46 -17.89
N ARG A 191 -11.22 -2.76 -16.59
CA ARG A 191 -11.06 -4.13 -16.16
C ARG A 191 -12.29 -4.85 -16.67
N ASP A 192 -12.05 -6.04 -17.21
CA ASP A 192 -13.13 -6.86 -17.73
C ASP A 192 -14.20 -7.02 -16.63
N ARG A 193 -15.35 -6.37 -16.85
CA ARG A 193 -16.42 -6.29 -15.86
C ARG A 193 -16.94 -7.67 -15.56
N ALA A 194 -16.97 -8.58 -16.54
CA ALA A 194 -17.38 -9.96 -16.35
C ALA A 194 -16.42 -10.69 -15.40
N LEU A 195 -15.11 -10.55 -15.58
CA LEU A 195 -14.12 -11.16 -14.67
C LEU A 195 -14.22 -10.62 -13.24
N ILE A 196 -14.44 -9.31 -13.08
CA ILE A 196 -14.66 -8.72 -11.75
C ILE A 196 -15.92 -9.29 -11.10
N GLN A 197 -17.02 -9.40 -11.84
CA GLN A 197 -18.26 -9.97 -11.29
C GLN A 197 -18.12 -11.46 -10.97
N ALA A 198 -17.47 -12.24 -11.83
CA ALA A 198 -17.19 -13.65 -11.58
C ALA A 198 -16.36 -13.83 -10.31
N ALA A 199 -15.23 -13.13 -10.19
CA ALA A 199 -14.39 -13.20 -8.98
C ALA A 199 -15.10 -12.69 -7.72
N LEU A 200 -15.97 -11.68 -7.83
CA LEU A 200 -16.77 -11.19 -6.69
C LEU A 200 -17.82 -12.22 -6.27
N ALA A 201 -18.44 -12.93 -7.21
CA ALA A 201 -19.35 -14.03 -6.93
C ALA A 201 -18.60 -15.17 -6.22
N THR A 202 -17.43 -15.57 -6.72
CA THR A 202 -16.58 -16.58 -6.07
C THR A 202 -16.14 -16.14 -4.68
N GLN A 203 -15.75 -14.87 -4.51
CA GLN A 203 -15.39 -14.30 -3.21
C GLN A 203 -16.54 -14.45 -2.21
N ARG A 204 -17.78 -14.18 -2.62
CA ARG A 204 -18.98 -14.34 -1.77
C ARG A 204 -19.27 -15.80 -1.44
N LEU A 205 -19.12 -16.71 -2.40
CA LEU A 205 -19.27 -18.15 -2.18
C LEU A 205 -18.24 -18.67 -1.18
N VAL A 206 -16.95 -18.32 -1.37
CA VAL A 206 -15.87 -18.67 -0.45
C VAL A 206 -16.14 -18.11 0.94
N ALA A 207 -16.53 -16.84 1.07
CA ALA A 207 -16.88 -16.24 2.34
C ALA A 207 -18.01 -17.01 3.04
N ALA A 208 -19.09 -17.33 2.32
CA ALA A 208 -20.20 -18.11 2.85
C ALA A 208 -19.76 -19.52 3.29
N SER A 209 -18.94 -20.21 2.51
CA SER A 209 -18.41 -21.54 2.86
C SER A 209 -17.54 -21.53 4.12
N ILE A 210 -16.78 -20.45 4.35
CA ILE A 210 -15.97 -20.30 5.56
C ILE A 210 -16.86 -19.99 6.78
N ASP A 211 -17.88 -19.15 6.61
CA ASP A 211 -18.76 -18.71 7.69
C ASP A 211 -19.77 -19.79 8.13
N GLN A 212 -20.17 -20.70 7.25
CA GLN A 212 -21.20 -21.72 7.48
C GLN A 212 -20.71 -23.05 8.09
N ASN A 213 -19.47 -23.12 8.62
CA ASN A 213 -18.88 -24.28 9.32
C ASN A 213 -18.14 -25.33 8.43
N ASP A 214 -17.59 -26.35 9.09
CA ASP A 214 -16.44 -27.18 8.68
C ASP A 214 -16.46 -27.87 7.29
N PRO A 215 -17.55 -28.49 6.78
CA PRO A 215 -17.46 -29.23 5.51
C PRO A 215 -17.20 -28.31 4.30
N GLY A 216 -17.90 -27.17 4.23
CA GLY A 216 -17.71 -26.19 3.16
C GLY A 216 -16.31 -25.56 3.21
N ARG A 217 -15.86 -25.18 4.41
CA ARG A 217 -14.50 -24.68 4.63
C ARG A 217 -13.45 -25.69 4.18
N LYS A 218 -13.55 -26.96 4.60
CA LYS A 218 -12.60 -28.03 4.24
C LYS A 218 -12.54 -28.25 2.73
N GLN A 219 -13.67 -28.14 2.03
CA GLN A 219 -13.70 -28.27 0.58
C GLN A 219 -12.95 -27.12 -0.10
N VAL A 220 -13.16 -25.88 0.33
CA VAL A 220 -12.44 -24.72 -0.18
C VAL A 220 -10.94 -24.82 0.15
N GLU A 221 -10.58 -25.20 1.37
CA GLU A 221 -9.18 -25.40 1.77
C GLU A 221 -8.51 -26.48 0.92
N LYS A 222 -9.19 -27.60 0.66
CA LYS A 222 -8.70 -28.66 -0.23
C LYS A 222 -8.49 -28.16 -1.66
N ALA A 223 -9.44 -27.40 -2.21
CA ALA A 223 -9.33 -26.85 -3.56
C ALA A 223 -8.16 -25.85 -3.67
N LEU A 224 -8.00 -24.97 -2.67
CA LEU A 224 -6.86 -24.05 -2.58
C LEU A 224 -5.53 -24.79 -2.44
N ALA A 225 -5.49 -25.83 -1.61
CA ALA A 225 -4.30 -26.67 -1.45
C ALA A 225 -3.92 -27.36 -2.75
N ILE A 226 -4.89 -27.85 -3.54
CA ILE A 226 -4.63 -28.42 -4.87
C ILE A 226 -4.07 -27.35 -5.81
N LEU A 227 -4.72 -26.19 -5.92
CA LEU A 227 -4.26 -25.09 -6.79
C LEU A 227 -2.82 -24.67 -6.48
N TRP A 228 -2.49 -24.57 -5.19
CA TRP A 228 -1.18 -24.10 -4.75
C TRP A 228 -0.19 -25.23 -4.44
N ALA A 229 -0.56 -26.50 -4.66
CA ALA A 229 0.34 -27.63 -4.50
C ALA A 229 1.54 -27.51 -5.44
N PRO A 230 2.75 -27.89 -5.02
CA PRO A 230 3.91 -27.92 -5.91
C PRO A 230 3.64 -28.91 -7.05
N LEU A 231 3.74 -28.43 -8.28
CA LEU A 231 3.57 -29.23 -9.50
C LEU A 231 4.80 -30.10 -9.76
N ASP A 232 5.97 -29.54 -9.52
CA ASP A 232 7.27 -30.21 -9.63
C ASP A 232 7.84 -30.44 -8.21
N HIS A 233 9.17 -30.50 -8.05
CA HIS A 233 9.79 -30.55 -6.72
C HIS A 233 9.44 -29.27 -5.92
N PRO A 234 9.19 -29.34 -4.58
CA PRO A 234 8.94 -28.18 -3.72
C PRO A 234 9.84 -26.95 -3.90
N ALA A 235 11.12 -27.13 -4.27
CA ALA A 235 12.07 -26.04 -4.52
C ALA A 235 11.83 -25.29 -5.86
N ALA A 236 11.07 -25.88 -6.78
CA ALA A 236 10.80 -25.31 -8.10
C ALA A 236 9.85 -24.11 -8.05
N ALA A 237 9.16 -23.88 -6.92
CA ALA A 237 8.25 -22.76 -6.73
C ALA A 237 7.23 -22.63 -7.89
N ARG A 238 6.69 -23.76 -8.34
CA ARG A 238 5.71 -23.83 -9.42
C ARG A 238 4.46 -24.56 -8.90
N PRO A 239 3.35 -23.85 -8.63
CA PRO A 239 2.10 -24.46 -8.20
C PRO A 239 1.34 -25.13 -9.35
N VAL A 240 0.39 -26.02 -9.06
CA VAL A 240 -0.57 -26.58 -10.04
C VAL A 240 -1.33 -25.48 -10.79
N LEU A 241 -1.60 -24.34 -10.13
CA LEU A 241 -2.13 -23.12 -10.74
C LEU A 241 -1.34 -22.68 -11.98
N ALA A 242 -0.06 -23.05 -12.11
CA ALA A 242 0.74 -22.80 -13.31
C ALA A 242 0.19 -23.48 -14.57
N LEU A 243 -0.46 -24.64 -14.43
CA LEU A 243 -1.11 -25.36 -15.52
C LEU A 243 -2.31 -24.57 -16.06
N TRP A 244 -3.06 -23.93 -15.17
CA TRP A 244 -4.15 -23.03 -15.52
C TRP A 244 -3.69 -21.80 -16.31
N PHE A 245 -2.39 -21.50 -16.37
CA PHE A 245 -1.86 -20.42 -17.23
C PHE A 245 -1.50 -20.89 -18.64
N GLY A 246 -1.46 -22.20 -18.90
CA GLY A 246 -1.10 -22.75 -20.21
C GLY A 246 0.31 -22.41 -20.70
N LYS A 247 1.20 -21.90 -19.84
CA LYS A 247 2.54 -21.45 -20.22
C LYS A 247 3.63 -22.41 -19.70
N ALA A 248 4.25 -23.13 -20.62
CA ALA A 248 5.39 -23.99 -20.33
C ALA A 248 6.54 -23.19 -19.67
N GLY A 249 7.15 -23.77 -18.64
CA GLY A 249 8.29 -23.18 -17.92
C GLY A 249 7.96 -21.98 -17.01
N TRP A 250 6.67 -21.65 -16.81
CA TRP A 250 6.29 -20.58 -15.88
C TRP A 250 6.74 -20.89 -14.44
N ARG A 251 7.35 -19.91 -13.76
CA ARG A 251 7.76 -19.99 -12.35
C ARG A 251 7.07 -18.90 -11.54
N CYS A 252 6.73 -19.22 -10.30
CA CYS A 252 6.08 -18.28 -9.39
C CYS A 252 7.02 -17.10 -9.05
N PRO A 253 6.54 -15.84 -9.16
CA PRO A 253 7.31 -14.67 -8.73
C PRO A 253 7.72 -14.78 -7.26
N TYR A 254 8.87 -14.19 -6.91
CA TYR A 254 9.42 -14.27 -5.55
C TYR A 254 8.39 -13.93 -4.45
N GLU A 255 7.58 -12.89 -4.67
CA GLU A 255 6.56 -12.39 -3.74
C GLU A 255 5.41 -13.36 -3.43
N VAL A 256 5.30 -14.48 -4.15
CA VAL A 256 4.26 -15.49 -3.94
C VAL A 256 4.79 -16.93 -3.86
N ARG A 257 6.12 -17.12 -3.88
CA ARG A 257 6.73 -18.45 -3.76
C ARG A 257 6.41 -19.13 -2.44
N HIS A 258 6.33 -18.37 -1.35
CA HIS A 258 6.01 -18.88 -0.01
C HIS A 258 4.58 -19.40 0.12
N ALA A 259 3.72 -19.14 -0.86
CA ALA A 259 2.36 -19.66 -0.90
C ALA A 259 2.27 -21.05 -1.55
N VAL A 260 3.29 -21.48 -2.30
CA VAL A 260 3.34 -22.81 -2.91
C VAL A 260 3.48 -23.85 -1.81
N GLY A 261 2.54 -24.79 -1.74
CA GLY A 261 2.44 -25.79 -0.68
C GLY A 261 1.88 -25.27 0.65
N ALA A 262 1.38 -24.03 0.72
CA ALA A 262 0.73 -23.51 1.92
C ALA A 262 -0.75 -23.90 1.97
N ASP A 263 -1.23 -24.32 3.15
CA ASP A 263 -2.64 -24.74 3.34
C ASP A 263 -3.66 -23.61 3.09
N THR A 264 -3.25 -22.35 3.31
CA THR A 264 -4.13 -21.17 3.28
C THR A 264 -3.43 -19.99 2.60
N PRO A 265 -3.31 -20.00 1.27
CA PRO A 265 -2.48 -19.05 0.53
C PRO A 265 -3.10 -17.64 0.45
N LEU A 266 -4.43 -17.53 0.45
CA LEU A 266 -5.15 -16.26 0.22
C LEU A 266 -4.76 -15.15 1.22
N GLY A 267 -4.65 -15.47 2.51
CA GLY A 267 -4.22 -14.50 3.53
C GLY A 267 -2.75 -14.05 3.41
N ARG A 268 -1.93 -14.76 2.63
CA ARG A 268 -0.47 -14.56 2.54
C ARG A 268 0.00 -13.99 1.21
N ILE A 269 -0.86 -13.91 0.21
CA ILE A 269 -0.52 -13.43 -1.14
C ILE A 269 -1.09 -12.03 -1.40
N PRO A 270 -0.47 -11.24 -2.30
CA PRO A 270 -0.97 -9.94 -2.74
C PRO A 270 -2.38 -10.03 -3.34
N VAL A 271 -3.12 -8.91 -3.33
CA VAL A 271 -4.51 -8.82 -3.76
C VAL A 271 -4.71 -9.33 -5.19
N ARG A 272 -3.76 -9.04 -6.08
CA ARG A 272 -3.82 -9.51 -7.48
C ARG A 272 -3.72 -11.03 -7.57
N TRP A 273 -2.93 -11.65 -6.71
CA TRP A 273 -2.78 -13.10 -6.66
C TRP A 273 -3.97 -13.78 -5.96
N ARG A 274 -4.61 -13.11 -5.00
CA ARG A 274 -5.92 -13.53 -4.49
C ARG A 274 -6.95 -13.56 -5.62
N PHE A 275 -7.03 -12.49 -6.39
CA PHE A 275 -7.95 -12.38 -7.52
C PHE A 275 -7.75 -13.48 -8.57
N VAL A 276 -6.49 -13.71 -9.00
CA VAL A 276 -6.16 -14.82 -9.93
C VAL A 276 -6.54 -16.17 -9.34
N THR A 277 -6.29 -16.37 -8.04
CA THR A 277 -6.65 -17.63 -7.35
C THR A 277 -8.16 -17.85 -7.35
N LEU A 278 -8.97 -16.81 -7.08
CA LEU A 278 -10.43 -16.93 -7.09
C LEU A 278 -10.99 -17.20 -8.49
N LEU A 279 -10.40 -16.63 -9.54
CA LEU A 279 -10.78 -16.96 -10.91
C LEU A 279 -10.51 -18.43 -11.22
N ALA A 280 -9.29 -18.90 -10.97
CA ALA A 280 -8.93 -20.30 -11.20
C ALA A 280 -9.75 -21.28 -10.34
N LEU A 281 -10.07 -20.88 -9.09
CA LEU A 281 -10.92 -21.68 -8.21
C LEU A 281 -12.31 -21.89 -8.81
N ASN A 282 -12.91 -20.82 -9.34
CA ASN A 282 -14.23 -20.90 -9.97
C ASN A 282 -14.20 -21.72 -11.27
N ASP A 283 -13.17 -21.51 -12.08
CA ASP A 283 -13.02 -22.16 -13.37
C ASP A 283 -12.80 -23.68 -13.25
N ILE A 284 -12.00 -24.11 -12.26
CA ILE A 284 -11.62 -25.53 -12.10
C ILE A 284 -12.59 -26.30 -11.20
N PHE A 285 -13.19 -25.65 -10.19
CA PHE A 285 -13.97 -26.34 -9.14
C PHE A 285 -15.41 -25.85 -9.00
N GLY A 286 -15.88 -24.92 -9.85
CA GLY A 286 -17.21 -24.29 -9.77
C GLY A 286 -18.39 -25.17 -10.21
N VAL A 287 -19.61 -24.69 -9.97
CA VAL A 287 -20.89 -25.43 -10.09
C VAL A 287 -21.39 -25.58 -11.54
N ASP A 288 -20.87 -24.80 -12.48
CA ASP A 288 -21.19 -24.94 -13.92
C ASP A 288 -19.94 -24.57 -14.74
N PRO A 289 -19.06 -25.54 -15.05
CA PRO A 289 -17.88 -25.30 -15.86
C PRO A 289 -18.31 -25.21 -17.32
N ASN A 290 -18.93 -24.10 -17.71
CA ASN A 290 -19.08 -23.76 -19.12
C ASN A 290 -18.13 -22.61 -19.48
N VAL A 291 -16.84 -22.96 -19.51
CA VAL A 291 -15.81 -22.22 -20.21
C VAL A 291 -15.22 -23.20 -21.23
N ASP A 292 -16.07 -23.64 -22.15
CA ASP A 292 -15.54 -24.00 -23.46
C ASP A 292 -14.80 -22.75 -24.00
N ASP A 293 -13.57 -22.99 -24.43
CA ASP A 293 -12.56 -22.05 -24.91
C ASP A 293 -11.61 -21.45 -23.85
N ALA A 294 -10.35 -21.89 -23.97
CA ALA A 294 -9.09 -21.29 -23.53
C ALA A 294 -9.15 -20.12 -22.51
N ILE A 295 -8.33 -20.22 -21.45
CA ILE A 295 -8.02 -19.18 -20.45
C ILE A 295 -8.29 -17.78 -21.00
N PRO A 296 -9.32 -17.06 -20.52
CA PRO A 296 -9.69 -15.78 -21.09
C PRO A 296 -8.47 -14.88 -21.23
N GLU A 297 -8.24 -14.29 -22.40
CA GLU A 297 -7.04 -13.48 -22.66
C GLU A 297 -6.86 -12.37 -21.61
N ALA A 298 -7.98 -11.88 -21.06
CA ALA A 298 -8.02 -10.97 -19.94
C ALA A 298 -7.40 -11.54 -18.64
N ALA A 299 -7.66 -12.81 -18.29
CA ALA A 299 -6.99 -13.50 -17.18
C ALA A 299 -5.48 -13.62 -17.44
N SER A 300 -5.07 -14.00 -18.66
CA SER A 300 -3.66 -14.05 -19.07
C SER A 300 -2.96 -12.69 -18.99
N ARG A 301 -3.65 -11.59 -19.33
CA ARG A 301 -3.16 -10.21 -19.14
C ARG A 301 -3.03 -9.84 -17.67
N LEU A 302 -3.96 -10.26 -16.82
CA LEU A 302 -3.90 -10.02 -15.37
C LEU A 302 -2.75 -10.78 -14.71
N VAL A 303 -2.51 -12.02 -15.10
CA VAL A 303 -1.34 -12.80 -14.68
C VAL A 303 -0.06 -12.08 -15.08
N ARG A 304 0.07 -11.66 -16.35
CA ARG A 304 1.22 -10.85 -16.81
C ARG A 304 1.41 -9.60 -15.94
N ARG A 305 0.35 -8.85 -15.65
CA ARG A 305 0.41 -7.66 -14.78
C ARG A 305 0.75 -7.98 -13.32
N ALA A 306 0.28 -9.10 -12.79
CA ALA A 306 0.65 -9.58 -11.45
C ALA A 306 2.14 -9.96 -11.41
N THR A 307 2.67 -10.57 -12.48
CA THR A 307 4.09 -10.96 -12.58
C THR A 307 5.04 -9.79 -12.90
N ALA A 308 4.60 -8.78 -13.68
CA ALA A 308 5.47 -7.74 -14.23
C ALA A 308 5.68 -6.53 -13.31
N MET A 309 4.80 -6.28 -12.34
CA MET A 309 4.96 -5.12 -11.43
C MET A 309 6.12 -5.23 -10.44
N THR A 310 6.96 -6.26 -10.55
CA THR A 310 8.17 -6.45 -9.75
C THR A 310 9.46 -6.15 -10.51
N SER A 311 9.47 -6.07 -11.85
CA SER A 311 10.70 -5.76 -12.61
C SER A 311 11.07 -4.27 -12.57
N SER A 312 10.12 -3.38 -12.28
CA SER A 312 10.41 -1.96 -12.00
C SER A 312 10.70 -1.67 -10.53
N SER A 313 10.52 -2.67 -9.66
CA SER A 313 10.92 -2.65 -8.25
C SER A 313 11.99 -3.70 -7.99
N ALA A 314 13.09 -3.65 -8.74
CA ALA A 314 14.33 -4.18 -8.20
C ALA A 314 14.54 -3.50 -6.84
N PRO A 315 14.83 -4.25 -5.75
CA PRO A 315 15.15 -3.62 -4.50
C PRO A 315 16.43 -2.82 -4.73
N ARG A 316 16.33 -1.49 -4.75
CA ARG A 316 17.47 -0.57 -4.51
C ARG A 316 18.12 -0.81 -3.13
N SER A 317 17.67 -1.81 -2.38
CA SER A 317 18.08 -2.13 -1.01
C SER A 317 19.17 -3.21 -0.87
N LEU A 318 19.53 -3.97 -1.93
CA LEU A 318 20.58 -5.00 -1.80
C LEU A 318 21.93 -4.61 -2.41
N ARG A 319 22.04 -3.42 -3.04
CA ARG A 319 23.34 -2.84 -3.43
C ARG A 319 23.91 -1.85 -2.41
N HIS A 320 23.17 -1.53 -1.35
CA HIS A 320 23.61 -0.50 -0.38
C HIS A 320 24.40 -1.05 0.81
N GLU A 321 24.37 -2.36 1.08
CA GLU A 321 25.06 -2.94 2.24
C GLU A 321 26.45 -3.46 1.92
N ALA A 322 26.73 -3.84 0.66
CA ALA A 322 28.07 -4.28 0.24
C ALA A 322 29.03 -3.12 -0.10
N SER A 323 28.56 -1.87 -0.15
CA SER A 323 29.38 -0.68 -0.47
C SER A 323 29.67 0.23 0.73
N ASN A 324 29.09 -0.03 1.91
CA ASN A 324 29.13 0.88 3.05
C ASN A 324 30.37 0.76 3.95
N GLN A 325 31.39 0.02 3.52
CA GLN A 325 32.70 -0.03 4.19
C GLN A 325 33.83 0.69 3.42
N ALA A 326 33.58 1.17 2.20
CA ALA A 326 34.54 1.98 1.45
C ALA A 326 34.05 3.43 1.36
N GLY A 327 34.63 4.32 2.18
CA GLY A 327 34.50 5.78 2.00
C GLY A 327 33.46 6.49 2.87
N ARG A 328 33.44 6.27 4.19
CA ARG A 328 32.76 7.21 5.09
C ARG A 328 33.54 8.54 5.11
N ARG A 329 32.90 9.61 4.63
CA ARG A 329 33.42 10.99 4.71
C ARG A 329 33.67 11.35 6.18
N SER A 330 34.79 12.02 6.47
CA SER A 330 35.09 12.49 7.82
C SER A 330 34.11 13.60 8.24
N SER A 331 33.98 13.84 9.54
CA SER A 331 33.17 14.97 10.05
C SER A 331 33.64 16.32 9.47
N GLU A 332 34.95 16.49 9.29
CA GLU A 332 35.54 17.71 8.74
C GLU A 332 35.15 17.93 7.27
N ASP A 333 35.00 16.86 6.50
CA ASP A 333 34.50 16.93 5.12
C ASP A 333 33.05 17.38 5.07
N TYR A 334 32.22 16.94 6.01
CA TYR A 334 30.83 17.40 6.13
C TYR A 334 30.76 18.87 6.54
N ASP A 335 31.60 19.32 7.47
CA ASP A 335 31.64 20.72 7.89
C ASP A 335 32.11 21.66 6.78
N ARG A 336 33.08 21.23 5.97
CA ARG A 336 33.50 21.97 4.76
C ARG A 336 32.38 22.00 3.71
N LEU A 337 31.69 20.89 3.50
CA LEU A 337 30.57 20.81 2.55
C LEU A 337 29.42 21.73 2.96
N ALA A 338 29.06 21.72 4.26
CA ALA A 338 28.03 22.58 4.80
C ALA A 338 28.35 24.06 4.59
N ARG A 339 29.59 24.48 4.90
CA ARG A 339 30.05 25.86 4.66
C ARG A 339 29.96 26.25 3.18
N ASN A 340 30.35 25.37 2.27
CA ASN A 340 30.29 25.63 0.83
C ASN A 340 28.86 25.75 0.30
N ILE A 341 27.92 24.94 0.81
CA ILE A 341 26.50 25.02 0.43
C ILE A 341 25.89 26.35 0.90
N LEU A 342 26.17 26.73 2.15
CA LEU A 342 25.66 27.96 2.74
C LEU A 342 26.20 29.22 2.06
N ALA A 343 27.45 29.17 1.59
CA ALA A 343 28.10 30.26 0.85
C ALA A 343 27.72 30.31 -0.65
N HIS A 344 26.93 29.35 -1.16
CA HIS A 344 26.59 29.31 -2.58
C HIS A 344 25.68 30.49 -2.99
N PRO A 345 25.95 31.21 -4.09
CA PRO A 345 25.15 32.37 -4.50
C PRO A 345 23.66 32.06 -4.65
N ASP A 346 23.32 30.88 -5.20
CA ASP A 346 21.93 30.42 -5.32
C ASP A 346 21.27 30.12 -3.96
N TRP A 347 22.05 29.75 -2.94
CA TRP A 347 21.52 29.55 -1.58
C TRP A 347 21.08 30.88 -0.96
N ILE A 348 21.89 31.92 -1.16
CA ILE A 348 21.63 33.30 -0.73
C ILE A 348 20.45 33.89 -1.53
N ALA A 349 20.45 33.72 -2.85
CA ALA A 349 19.36 34.19 -3.72
C ALA A 349 18.02 33.51 -3.41
N ALA A 350 18.04 32.26 -2.92
CA ALA A 350 16.83 31.50 -2.58
C ALA A 350 15.99 32.16 -1.46
N GLU A 351 16.58 33.00 -0.61
CA GLU A 351 15.86 33.68 0.47
C GLU A 351 14.75 34.58 -0.03
N ARG A 352 14.94 35.18 -1.20
CA ARG A 352 13.95 36.07 -1.85
C ARG A 352 12.83 35.29 -2.57
N LEU A 353 12.88 33.95 -2.61
CA LEU A 353 11.88 33.12 -3.27
C LEU A 353 10.75 32.69 -2.31
N PRO A 354 9.53 32.41 -2.82
CA PRO A 354 8.45 31.78 -2.06
C PRO A 354 8.87 30.43 -1.46
N ALA A 355 8.36 30.09 -0.28
CA ALA A 355 8.82 28.96 0.54
C ALA A 355 8.99 27.63 -0.23
N ARG A 356 8.02 27.28 -1.08
CA ARG A 356 8.07 26.04 -1.88
C ARG A 356 9.18 26.03 -2.94
N LYS A 357 9.47 27.18 -3.57
CA LYS A 357 10.56 27.31 -4.56
C LYS A 357 11.91 27.36 -3.87
N ARG A 358 12.02 28.07 -2.74
CA ARG A 358 13.20 28.11 -1.87
C ARG A 358 13.62 26.72 -1.40
N GLN A 359 12.68 25.93 -0.88
CA GLN A 359 12.97 24.60 -0.38
C GLN A 359 13.43 23.64 -1.48
N ARG A 360 12.84 23.73 -2.68
CA ARG A 360 13.27 22.93 -3.85
C ARG A 360 14.67 23.30 -4.34
N LEU A 361 14.99 24.59 -4.40
CA LEU A 361 16.31 25.05 -4.82
C LEU A 361 17.39 24.64 -3.80
N ARG A 362 17.11 24.80 -2.51
CA ARG A 362 18.01 24.37 -1.41
C ARG A 362 18.25 22.86 -1.42
N ALA A 363 17.21 22.05 -1.61
CA ALA A 363 17.34 20.59 -1.73
C ALA A 363 18.25 20.20 -2.91
N ARG A 364 18.07 20.83 -4.07
CA ARG A 364 18.91 20.57 -5.26
C ARG A 364 20.38 20.92 -5.04
N LEU A 365 20.68 22.01 -4.33
CA LEU A 365 22.06 22.39 -3.99
C LEU A 365 22.71 21.38 -3.05
N VAL A 366 21.97 20.90 -2.05
CA VAL A 366 22.43 19.84 -1.13
C VAL A 366 22.69 18.54 -1.90
N ASP A 367 21.76 18.12 -2.76
CA ASP A 367 21.90 16.91 -3.56
C ASP A 367 23.10 17.00 -4.52
N ALA A 368 23.29 18.15 -5.19
CA ALA A 368 24.42 18.38 -6.09
C ALA A 368 25.77 18.38 -5.34
N ALA A 369 25.83 18.97 -4.15
CA ALA A 369 27.03 19.00 -3.32
C ALA A 369 27.42 17.60 -2.84
N LEU A 370 26.43 16.77 -2.48
CA LEU A 370 26.64 15.38 -2.07
C LEU A 370 27.07 14.47 -3.23
N ALA A 371 26.65 14.79 -4.46
CA ALA A 371 26.96 14.04 -5.68
C ALA A 371 28.34 14.38 -6.30
N ARG A 372 28.85 15.62 -6.17
CA ARG A 372 30.09 16.05 -6.85
C ARG A 372 31.38 15.33 -6.43
N ASN A 373 31.42 14.71 -5.24
CA ASN A 373 32.61 13.97 -4.76
C ASN A 373 32.48 12.45 -4.79
N SER A 374 31.39 11.89 -5.34
CA SER A 374 31.34 10.45 -5.68
C SER A 374 31.99 10.13 -7.04
N SER A 375 32.55 11.15 -7.70
CA SER A 375 33.05 11.09 -9.08
C SER A 375 34.39 11.83 -9.24
N SER A 376 35.36 11.58 -8.35
CA SER A 376 36.76 11.97 -8.61
C SER A 376 37.57 10.90 -9.36
N GLU A 377 36.91 9.89 -9.93
CA GLU A 377 37.47 9.02 -10.97
C GLU A 377 36.39 8.76 -12.03
N ALA A 378 36.15 9.74 -12.89
CA ALA A 378 35.67 9.61 -14.27
C ALA A 378 35.22 10.99 -14.74
N GLY A 379 36.06 11.65 -15.53
CA GLY A 379 35.74 12.91 -16.16
C GLY A 379 34.55 12.77 -17.11
N PHE A 380 33.67 13.77 -17.10
CA PHE A 380 32.83 14.08 -18.25
C PHE A 380 32.80 15.59 -18.46
N LEU A 381 33.26 15.96 -19.65
CA LEU A 381 33.25 17.31 -20.22
C LEU A 381 31.81 17.78 -20.41
N LEU A 382 31.45 18.92 -19.81
CA LEU A 382 30.30 19.70 -20.24
C LEU A 382 30.77 20.72 -21.28
N ASN A 383 30.59 20.38 -22.55
CA ASN A 383 30.61 21.35 -23.63
C ASN A 383 29.33 22.18 -23.54
N ARG A 384 29.46 23.50 -23.30
CA ARG A 384 29.44 24.55 -24.34
C ARG A 384 28.87 25.86 -23.76
N ASP A 385 29.67 26.92 -23.88
CA ASP A 385 29.24 28.32 -23.76
C ASP A 385 28.09 28.66 -24.72
N PRO A 386 27.33 29.73 -24.44
CA PRO A 386 27.51 30.88 -25.31
C PRO A 386 27.35 32.23 -24.60
N ALA A 387 28.42 33.03 -24.64
CA ALA A 387 28.31 34.49 -24.69
C ALA A 387 29.17 34.99 -25.85
N GLY A 388 28.56 35.61 -26.86
CA GLY A 388 29.34 36.16 -27.98
C GLY A 388 28.56 36.65 -29.20
N LYS A 389 27.96 37.84 -29.06
CA LYS A 389 27.81 38.91 -30.08
C LYS A 389 26.77 38.80 -31.21
N LEU A 390 25.88 39.80 -31.18
CA LEU A 390 25.42 40.68 -32.25
C LEU A 390 25.95 40.40 -33.67
N SER A 391 25.03 40.12 -34.59
CA SER A 391 25.07 40.73 -35.91
C SER A 391 23.65 41.01 -36.42
N SER A 392 23.46 42.25 -36.81
CA SER A 392 22.34 42.82 -37.53
C SER A 392 22.21 42.22 -38.93
N HIS A 393 21.00 41.82 -39.33
CA HIS A 393 20.50 42.10 -40.67
C HIS A 393 18.98 42.05 -40.70
N VAL A 394 18.40 43.22 -40.94
CA VAL A 394 17.01 43.47 -41.32
C VAL A 394 16.98 43.49 -42.84
N GLU A 395 16.11 42.65 -43.43
CA GLU A 395 15.49 42.71 -44.75
C GLU A 395 14.70 41.39 -44.85
N GLY A 396 13.40 41.29 -45.11
CA GLY A 396 12.39 42.20 -45.62
C GLY A 396 11.43 41.36 -46.48
N ARG A 397 10.11 41.55 -46.31
CA ARG A 397 8.98 41.02 -47.11
C ARG A 397 8.62 39.53 -46.88
N GLY A 398 7.35 39.14 -46.78
CA GLY A 398 6.10 39.88 -46.92
C GLY A 398 4.92 39.11 -46.31
N ALA A 399 3.96 39.88 -45.80
CA ALA A 399 2.68 39.43 -45.30
C ALA A 399 1.72 39.14 -46.46
N ARG A 400 0.82 38.17 -46.26
CA ARG A 400 -0.57 38.19 -46.76
C ARG A 400 -1.39 37.09 -46.07
N PHE A 401 -2.23 37.53 -45.14
CA PHE A 401 -3.50 36.90 -44.80
C PHE A 401 -4.49 38.04 -44.75
N GLU A 402 -5.53 37.99 -45.56
CA GLU A 402 -6.85 38.55 -45.26
C GLU A 402 -7.81 38.08 -46.35
N GLY A 403 -8.75 37.24 -45.92
CA GLY A 403 -9.94 36.85 -46.66
C GLY A 403 -11.11 37.06 -45.73
N GLU A 404 -11.81 38.18 -45.91
CA GLU A 404 -13.16 38.41 -45.40
C GLU A 404 -13.93 39.08 -46.53
N ASN A 405 -15.02 38.45 -46.96
CA ASN A 405 -16.03 39.04 -47.82
C ASN A 405 -17.35 38.34 -47.53
N GLU A 406 -18.31 39.10 -47.00
CA GLU A 406 -19.73 39.21 -47.38
C GLU A 406 -20.56 39.74 -46.19
N PRO A 407 -21.68 40.45 -46.43
CA PRO A 407 -21.99 41.41 -47.48
C PRO A 407 -22.29 42.84 -46.97
#